data_AF-A0A534URC5-F1
#
_entry.id   AF-A0A534URC5-F1
#
_cell.length_a   1.000
_cell.length_b   1.000
_cell.length_c   1.000
_cell.angle_alpha   90.00
_cell.angle_beta   90.00
_cell.angle_gamma   90.00
#
_symmetry.space_group_name_H-M   'P 1'
#
loop_
_entity.id
_entity.type
_entity.pdbx_description
1 polymer ?
#
loop_
_entity_poly.entity_id
_entity_poly.type
_entity_poly.pdbx_seq_one_letter_code
_entity_poly.pdbx_strand_id
1 'polypeptide(L)'
;MRRVLILSDPTRGMGALGAPECDRIVAAIDLAERLGLPVEWIPISSGARIAMDSGTENLDATARVARRIITFTERGGVIHLIVYGVNVGAQSYWDALATMISHTRGALVMTPDASMVLTGRAALEASGGVAAEDEVAIGGFERIMGPNGEAQYYAGDLAAAVRTLAEHYRYAYVVGRTQPSMATGLRPWARSSTMPRTRVASGRSPCGPSCRRSSTRTAATSSAGAPGPARRRRSCGMHTSAGFRSA
;
A
#
# COMPACT_ATOMS: atom_id res chain seq x y z
N MET A 1 -24.05 0.58 -12.96
CA MET A 1 -22.82 1.41 -12.95
C MET A 1 -22.05 1.11 -14.23
N ARG A 2 -21.47 2.12 -14.90
CA ARG A 2 -20.60 1.93 -16.07
C ARG A 2 -19.14 2.15 -15.64
N ARG A 3 -18.22 1.39 -16.22
CA ARG A 3 -16.78 1.45 -15.94
C ARG A 3 -16.00 0.96 -17.16
N VAL A 4 -14.73 1.33 -17.26
CA VAL A 4 -13.80 0.79 -18.26
C VAL A 4 -12.97 -0.29 -17.59
N LEU A 5 -12.99 -1.50 -18.14
CA LEU A 5 -12.23 -2.64 -17.62
C LEU A 5 -10.98 -2.86 -18.47
N ILE A 6 -9.81 -2.92 -17.83
CA ILE A 6 -8.53 -3.28 -18.46
C ILE A 6 -8.11 -4.64 -17.92
N LEU A 7 -7.83 -5.58 -18.84
CA LEU A 7 -7.39 -6.93 -18.53
C LEU A 7 -6.07 -7.22 -19.26
N SER A 8 -5.13 -7.85 -18.58
CA SER A 8 -3.95 -8.41 -19.21
C SER A 8 -4.21 -9.82 -19.74
N ASP A 9 -3.58 -10.18 -20.85
CA ASP A 9 -3.55 -11.55 -21.37
C ASP A 9 -2.22 -12.22 -21.00
N PRO A 10 -2.17 -13.03 -19.92
CA PRO A 10 -0.93 -13.67 -19.49
C PRO A 10 -0.44 -14.77 -20.45
N THR A 11 -1.29 -15.22 -21.39
CA THR A 11 -0.90 -16.25 -22.36
C THR A 11 0.02 -15.71 -23.46
N ARG A 12 0.14 -14.38 -23.56
CA ARG A 12 0.99 -13.70 -24.54
C ARG A 12 2.16 -13.01 -23.85
N GLY A 13 3.33 -13.64 -23.92
CA GLY A 13 4.56 -13.09 -23.37
C GLY A 13 4.44 -12.77 -21.88
N MET A 14 3.64 -13.52 -21.11
CA MET A 14 3.40 -13.30 -19.68
C MET A 14 2.88 -11.90 -19.34
N GLY A 15 2.18 -11.24 -20.27
CA GLY A 15 1.72 -9.86 -20.10
C GLY A 15 2.84 -8.82 -20.15
N ALA A 16 3.93 -9.11 -20.89
CA ALA A 16 5.01 -8.16 -21.10
C ALA A 16 4.50 -6.88 -21.80
N LEU A 17 4.97 -5.74 -21.30
CA LEU A 17 4.51 -4.41 -21.69
C LEU A 17 5.40 -3.88 -22.81
N GLY A 18 4.94 -4.02 -24.05
CA GLY A 18 5.51 -3.35 -25.21
C GLY A 18 4.84 -2.00 -25.48
N ALA A 19 5.35 -1.27 -26.47
CA ALA A 19 4.71 -0.04 -26.94
C ALA A 19 3.23 -0.21 -27.34
N PRO A 20 2.81 -1.25 -28.11
CA PRO A 20 1.40 -1.42 -28.47
C PRO A 20 0.49 -1.66 -27.26
N GLU A 21 0.96 -2.42 -26.27
CA GLU A 21 0.22 -2.68 -25.03
C GLU A 21 0.05 -1.39 -24.22
N CYS A 22 1.12 -0.61 -24.08
CA CYS A 22 1.08 0.69 -23.41
C CYS A 22 0.13 1.67 -24.10
N ASP A 23 0.14 1.72 -25.44
CA ASP A 23 -0.75 2.61 -26.21
C ASP A 23 -2.23 2.21 -26.02
N ARG A 24 -2.55 0.91 -25.93
CA ARG A 24 -3.91 0.44 -25.61
C ARG A 24 -4.34 0.82 -24.20
N ILE A 25 -3.45 0.73 -23.22
CA ILE A 25 -3.73 1.15 -21.83
C ILE A 25 -4.03 2.65 -21.78
N VAL A 26 -3.20 3.47 -22.44
CA VAL A 26 -3.44 4.93 -22.55
C VAL A 26 -4.79 5.20 -23.20
N ALA A 27 -5.11 4.54 -24.31
CA ALA A 27 -6.39 4.70 -24.99
C ALA A 27 -7.61 4.30 -24.12
N ALA A 28 -7.46 3.29 -23.27
CA ALA A 28 -8.49 2.89 -22.31
C ALA A 28 -8.70 3.94 -21.21
N ILE A 29 -7.62 4.52 -20.69
CA ILE A 29 -7.70 5.63 -19.72
C ILE A 29 -8.31 6.87 -20.37
N ASP A 30 -7.95 7.18 -21.62
CA ASP A 30 -8.56 8.27 -22.39
C ASP A 30 -10.05 8.06 -22.61
N LEU A 31 -10.47 6.83 -22.89
CA LEU A 31 -11.89 6.49 -22.99
C LEU A 31 -12.61 6.70 -21.65
N ALA A 32 -12.00 6.28 -20.55
CA ALA A 32 -12.55 6.47 -19.21
C ALA A 32 -12.71 7.96 -18.87
N GLU A 33 -11.70 8.78 -19.18
CA GLU A 33 -11.76 10.23 -18.98
C GLU A 33 -12.85 10.88 -19.83
N ARG A 34 -12.92 10.58 -21.13
CA ARG A 34 -13.95 11.14 -22.02
C ARG A 34 -15.38 10.81 -21.56
N LEU A 35 -15.58 9.64 -20.97
CA LEU A 35 -16.89 9.19 -20.50
C LEU A 35 -17.16 9.53 -19.04
N GLY A 36 -16.19 10.09 -18.30
CA GLY A 36 -16.30 10.34 -16.86
C GLY A 36 -16.51 9.07 -16.04
N LEU A 37 -15.90 7.95 -16.45
CA LEU A 37 -16.05 6.64 -15.81
C LEU A 37 -14.79 6.25 -15.03
N PRO A 38 -14.93 5.47 -13.94
CA PRO A 38 -13.77 4.87 -13.30
C PRO A 38 -13.18 3.74 -14.16
N VAL A 39 -11.88 3.53 -13.98
CA VAL A 39 -11.15 2.39 -14.54
C VAL A 39 -11.10 1.30 -13.50
N GLU A 40 -11.39 0.07 -13.91
CA GLU A 40 -11.15 -1.15 -13.16
C GLU A 40 -10.07 -1.92 -13.91
N TRP A 41 -9.01 -2.32 -13.22
CA TRP A 41 -7.87 -2.97 -13.86
C TRP A 41 -7.53 -4.25 -13.10
N ILE A 42 -7.50 -5.35 -13.85
CA ILE A 42 -7.04 -6.65 -13.36
C ILE A 42 -5.74 -6.99 -14.10
N PRO A 43 -4.59 -6.45 -13.64
CA PRO A 43 -3.30 -6.68 -14.27
C PRO A 43 -2.71 -8.06 -13.94
N ILE A 44 -2.03 -8.63 -14.94
CA ILE A 44 -0.90 -9.56 -14.78
C ILE A 44 0.17 -9.08 -15.74
N SER A 45 1.40 -8.92 -15.26
CA SER A 45 2.50 -8.48 -16.12
C SER A 45 3.87 -8.89 -15.60
N SER A 46 4.70 -9.39 -16.53
CA SER A 46 6.13 -9.58 -16.32
C SER A 46 6.97 -8.30 -16.48
N GLY A 47 6.35 -7.13 -16.56
CA GLY A 47 7.03 -5.84 -16.72
C GLY A 47 7.29 -5.45 -18.17
N ALA A 48 8.19 -4.49 -18.40
CA ALA A 48 8.52 -4.01 -19.75
C ALA A 48 9.07 -5.14 -20.61
N ARG A 49 8.66 -5.18 -21.89
CA ARG A 49 9.17 -6.17 -22.84
C ARG A 49 10.68 -6.00 -23.04
N ILE A 50 11.41 -7.09 -22.88
CA ILE A 50 12.86 -7.18 -23.11
C ILE A 50 13.08 -8.00 -24.40
N ALA A 51 13.85 -7.45 -25.32
CA ALA A 51 14.29 -8.14 -26.52
C ALA A 51 15.77 -7.81 -26.80
N MET A 52 16.43 -8.60 -27.65
CA MET A 52 17.85 -8.37 -27.98
C MET A 52 18.05 -7.21 -28.96
N ASP A 53 17.01 -6.88 -29.73
CA ASP A 53 16.98 -5.88 -30.80
C ASP A 53 16.21 -4.61 -30.40
N SER A 54 15.67 -4.56 -29.18
CA SER A 54 14.61 -3.62 -28.78
C SER A 54 14.51 -3.54 -27.24
N GLY A 55 14.27 -2.36 -26.67
CA GLY A 55 14.05 -2.26 -25.21
C GLY A 55 13.79 -0.87 -24.65
N THR A 56 14.61 0.13 -24.98
CA THR A 56 14.50 1.48 -24.39
C THR A 56 13.18 2.17 -24.75
N GLU A 57 12.67 1.92 -25.95
CA GLU A 57 11.37 2.40 -26.42
C GLU A 57 10.20 1.84 -25.60
N ASN A 58 10.36 0.64 -25.02
CA ASN A 58 9.37 0.08 -24.09
C ASN A 58 9.42 0.80 -22.74
N LEU A 59 10.59 1.28 -22.31
CA LEU A 59 10.70 2.14 -21.13
C LEU A 59 10.02 3.49 -21.36
N ASP A 60 10.22 4.11 -22.53
CA ASP A 60 9.49 5.32 -22.89
C ASP A 60 7.97 5.10 -22.94
N ALA A 61 7.54 3.96 -23.50
CA ALA A 61 6.12 3.60 -23.53
C ALA A 61 5.52 3.40 -22.14
N THR A 62 6.24 2.72 -21.25
CA THR A 62 5.78 2.52 -19.88
C THR A 62 5.75 3.83 -19.08
N ALA A 63 6.69 4.74 -19.33
CA ALA A 63 6.68 6.09 -18.76
C ALA A 63 5.49 6.93 -19.25
N ARG A 64 5.05 6.77 -20.53
CA ARG A 64 3.82 7.41 -21.02
C ARG A 64 2.59 6.95 -20.23
N VAL A 65 2.47 5.65 -19.94
CA VAL A 65 1.37 5.11 -19.11
C VAL A 65 1.43 5.69 -17.70
N ALA A 66 2.60 5.71 -17.07
CA ALA A 66 2.77 6.27 -15.73
C ALA A 66 2.33 7.75 -15.68
N ARG A 67 2.80 8.58 -16.63
CA ARG A 67 2.35 9.98 -16.76
C ARG A 67 0.84 10.07 -16.95
N ARG A 68 0.27 9.16 -17.74
CA ARG A 68 -1.16 9.17 -18.02
C ARG A 68 -2.00 8.85 -16.78
N ILE A 69 -1.58 7.87 -15.97
CA ILE A 69 -2.22 7.52 -14.70
C ILE A 69 -2.21 8.72 -13.75
N ILE A 70 -1.06 9.38 -13.60
CA ILE A 70 -0.92 10.56 -12.73
C ILE A 70 -1.87 11.67 -13.19
N THR A 71 -1.78 12.08 -14.46
CA THR A 71 -2.62 13.17 -14.99
C THR A 71 -4.11 12.84 -14.97
N PHE A 72 -4.50 11.58 -15.18
CA PHE A 72 -5.89 11.13 -15.04
C PHE A 72 -6.40 11.27 -13.60
N THR A 73 -5.61 10.80 -12.64
CA THR A 73 -6.00 10.78 -11.22
C THR A 73 -5.98 12.19 -10.61
N GLU A 74 -5.04 13.06 -11.00
CA GLU A 74 -5.01 14.48 -10.61
C GLU A 74 -6.28 15.22 -11.02
N ARG A 75 -6.89 14.82 -12.15
CA ARG A 75 -8.15 15.37 -12.66
C ARG A 75 -9.39 14.75 -12.00
N GLY A 76 -9.20 13.93 -10.97
CA GLY A 76 -10.26 13.25 -10.23
C GLY A 76 -10.68 11.90 -10.82
N GLY A 77 -9.98 11.42 -11.85
CA GLY A 77 -10.12 10.06 -12.35
C GLY A 77 -9.80 9.02 -11.28
N VAL A 78 -10.48 7.89 -11.32
CA VAL A 78 -10.32 6.82 -10.32
C VAL A 78 -9.95 5.54 -11.03
N ILE A 79 -8.88 4.90 -10.56
CA ILE A 79 -8.42 3.59 -11.03
C ILE A 79 -8.46 2.63 -9.84
N HIS A 80 -9.26 1.58 -9.95
CA HIS A 80 -9.29 0.49 -8.99
C HIS A 80 -8.56 -0.72 -9.55
N LEU A 81 -7.87 -1.45 -8.69
CA LEU A 81 -7.02 -2.56 -9.05
C LEU A 81 -7.44 -3.83 -8.32
N ILE A 82 -7.39 -4.94 -9.04
CA ILE A 82 -7.45 -6.28 -8.47
C ILE A 82 -6.17 -6.99 -8.89
N VAL A 83 -5.24 -7.13 -7.94
CA VAL A 83 -3.99 -7.85 -8.15
C VAL A 83 -4.22 -9.29 -7.73
N TYR A 84 -4.32 -10.17 -8.73
CA TYR A 84 -4.58 -11.61 -8.51
C TYR A 84 -3.42 -12.52 -8.94
N GLY A 85 -2.38 -11.94 -9.52
CA GLY A 85 -1.21 -12.66 -10.00
C GLY A 85 0.06 -11.82 -9.84
N VAL A 86 1.06 -12.14 -10.65
CA VAL A 86 2.37 -11.47 -10.58
C VAL A 86 2.36 -10.18 -11.40
N ASN A 87 2.71 -9.08 -10.75
CA ASN A 87 3.04 -7.81 -11.37
C ASN A 87 4.50 -7.47 -11.10
N VAL A 88 5.23 -7.17 -12.17
CA VAL A 88 6.66 -6.87 -12.11
C VAL A 88 6.96 -5.49 -12.69
N GLY A 89 7.88 -4.78 -12.04
CA GLY A 89 8.49 -3.56 -12.56
C GLY A 89 7.48 -2.46 -12.83
N ALA A 90 7.31 -2.09 -14.11
CA ALA A 90 6.44 -1.00 -14.53
C ALA A 90 4.99 -1.17 -14.03
N GLN A 91 4.44 -2.38 -14.06
CA GLN A 91 3.07 -2.60 -13.59
C GLN A 91 2.93 -2.34 -12.09
N SER A 92 3.86 -2.82 -11.26
CA SER A 92 3.85 -2.57 -9.82
C SER A 92 3.94 -1.07 -9.51
N TYR A 93 4.75 -0.32 -10.27
CA TYR A 93 4.76 1.14 -10.15
C TYR A 93 3.41 1.77 -10.50
N TRP A 94 2.77 1.33 -11.57
CA TRP A 94 1.46 1.84 -11.98
C TRP A 94 0.39 1.56 -10.94
N ASP A 95 0.45 0.39 -10.30
CA ASP A 95 -0.47 0.00 -9.26
C ASP A 95 -0.39 0.95 -8.06
N ALA A 96 0.83 1.27 -7.63
CA ALA A 96 1.08 2.28 -6.60
C ALA A 96 0.63 3.70 -7.02
N LEU A 97 0.96 4.11 -8.25
CA LEU A 97 0.61 5.43 -8.78
C LEU A 97 -0.91 5.63 -8.88
N ALA A 98 -1.67 4.55 -9.02
CA ALA A 98 -3.13 4.58 -9.11
C ALA A 98 -3.83 4.71 -7.75
N THR A 99 -3.18 4.31 -6.64
CA THR A 99 -3.87 4.12 -5.34
C THR A 99 -3.19 4.77 -4.14
N MET A 100 -1.89 5.04 -4.19
CA MET A 100 -1.10 5.49 -3.03
C MET A 100 -0.71 6.98 -3.04
N ILE A 101 -0.85 7.68 -4.16
CA ILE A 101 -0.52 9.12 -4.21
C ILE A 101 -1.58 9.90 -3.43
N SER A 102 -1.21 11.01 -2.77
CA SER A 102 -2.11 11.74 -1.88
C SER A 102 -3.46 12.17 -2.50
N HIS A 103 -3.53 12.37 -3.82
CA HIS A 103 -4.76 12.74 -4.52
C HIS A 103 -5.57 11.55 -5.06
N THR A 104 -5.02 10.32 -5.03
CA THR A 104 -5.70 9.16 -5.61
C THR A 104 -6.86 8.71 -4.73
N ARG A 105 -7.93 8.27 -5.39
CA ARG A 105 -9.14 7.71 -4.75
C ARG A 105 -9.36 6.24 -5.12
N GLY A 106 -8.38 5.65 -5.79
CA GLY A 106 -8.36 4.25 -6.18
C GLY A 106 -8.30 3.33 -4.98
N ALA A 107 -8.59 2.06 -5.22
CA ALA A 107 -8.42 1.01 -4.22
C ALA A 107 -7.80 -0.21 -4.90
N LEU A 108 -6.91 -0.87 -4.19
CA LEU A 108 -6.23 -2.10 -4.57
C LEU A 108 -6.73 -3.24 -3.70
N VAL A 109 -7.25 -4.26 -4.34
CA VAL A 109 -7.61 -5.54 -3.72
C VAL A 109 -6.57 -6.57 -4.15
N MET A 110 -6.00 -7.29 -3.20
CA MET A 110 -4.96 -8.28 -3.46
C MET A 110 -5.38 -9.66 -2.99
N THR A 111 -5.07 -10.69 -3.78
CA THR A 111 -5.32 -12.10 -3.44
C THR A 111 -4.08 -12.77 -2.82
N PRO A 112 -4.20 -13.98 -2.26
CA PRO A 112 -3.10 -14.61 -1.51
C PRO A 112 -1.90 -14.94 -2.39
N ASP A 113 -2.16 -15.43 -3.62
CA ASP A 113 -1.13 -15.85 -4.57
C ASP A 113 -0.58 -14.70 -5.43
N ALA A 114 -1.02 -13.47 -5.16
CA ALA A 114 -0.58 -12.29 -5.90
C ALA A 114 0.76 -11.77 -5.38
N SER A 115 1.51 -11.12 -6.25
CA SER A 115 2.73 -10.39 -5.86
C SER A 115 2.94 -9.16 -6.71
N MET A 116 3.42 -8.09 -6.08
CA MET A 116 3.88 -6.88 -6.73
C MET A 116 5.36 -6.72 -6.41
N VAL A 117 6.21 -6.85 -7.40
CA VAL A 117 7.67 -6.78 -7.23
C VAL A 117 8.28 -5.83 -8.24
N LEU A 118 9.43 -5.24 -7.92
CA LEU A 118 10.20 -4.44 -8.88
C LEU A 118 11.24 -5.29 -9.62
N THR A 119 11.88 -6.19 -8.88
CA THR A 119 12.87 -7.14 -9.38
C THR A 119 12.45 -8.54 -8.94
N GLY A 120 12.44 -9.50 -9.88
CA GLY A 120 12.08 -10.88 -9.59
C GLY A 120 13.07 -11.56 -8.62
N ARG A 121 12.58 -12.53 -7.85
CA ARG A 121 13.37 -13.26 -6.82
C ARG A 121 14.66 -13.86 -7.40
N ALA A 122 14.54 -14.60 -8.50
CA ALA A 122 15.70 -15.24 -9.14
C ALA A 122 16.76 -14.23 -9.60
N ALA A 123 16.34 -13.03 -10.03
CA ALA A 123 17.27 -11.98 -10.41
C ALA A 123 17.97 -11.36 -9.18
N LEU A 124 17.27 -11.22 -8.05
CA LEU A 124 17.87 -10.79 -6.78
C LEU A 124 18.91 -11.80 -6.29
N GLU A 125 18.61 -13.09 -6.34
CA GLU A 125 19.56 -14.15 -5.96
C GLU A 125 20.80 -14.12 -6.84
N ALA A 126 20.62 -14.02 -8.17
CA ALA A 126 21.72 -13.96 -9.12
C ALA A 126 22.61 -12.71 -8.91
N SER A 127 22.03 -11.58 -8.48
CA SER A 127 22.79 -10.37 -8.18
C SER A 127 23.42 -10.35 -6.78
N GLY A 128 23.22 -11.38 -5.96
CA GLY A 128 23.67 -11.42 -4.57
C GLY A 128 22.86 -10.52 -3.63
N GLY A 129 21.64 -10.17 -4.02
CA GLY A 129 20.69 -9.43 -3.20
C GLY A 129 20.01 -10.30 -2.14
N VAL A 130 19.28 -9.66 -1.22
CA VAL A 130 18.43 -10.38 -0.25
C VAL A 130 17.17 -10.84 -0.96
N ALA A 131 17.02 -12.14 -1.12
CA ALA A 131 15.81 -12.79 -1.61
C ALA A 131 15.06 -13.49 -0.46
N ALA A 132 13.80 -13.85 -0.70
CA ALA A 132 13.01 -14.70 0.19
C ALA A 132 12.64 -16.01 -0.54
N GLU A 133 11.73 -16.79 0.04
CA GLU A 133 11.39 -18.12 -0.47
C GLU A 133 10.71 -18.09 -1.85
N ASP A 134 9.86 -17.08 -2.09
CA ASP A 134 9.08 -16.89 -3.32
C ASP A 134 8.78 -15.41 -3.58
N GLU A 135 8.16 -15.09 -4.72
CA GLU A 135 7.74 -13.73 -5.08
C GLU A 135 6.69 -13.15 -4.12
N VAL A 136 5.83 -13.99 -3.53
CA VAL A 136 4.80 -13.59 -2.56
C VAL A 136 5.46 -13.15 -1.25
N ALA A 137 6.56 -13.77 -0.85
CA ALA A 137 7.29 -13.44 0.35
C ALA A 137 7.95 -12.04 0.29
N ILE A 138 8.30 -11.56 -0.92
CA ILE A 138 8.91 -10.25 -1.14
C ILE A 138 7.94 -9.18 -1.66
N GLY A 139 6.74 -9.56 -2.09
CA GLY A 139 5.80 -8.63 -2.73
C GLY A 139 4.32 -8.96 -2.51
N GLY A 140 3.99 -9.88 -1.61
CA GLY A 140 2.61 -10.32 -1.34
C GLY A 140 1.89 -9.50 -0.27
N PHE A 141 0.61 -9.81 -0.07
CA PHE A 141 -0.26 -9.07 0.85
C PHE A 141 0.20 -9.17 2.32
N GLU A 142 0.40 -10.39 2.83
CA GLU A 142 0.58 -10.59 4.29
C GLU A 142 1.85 -9.95 4.85
N ARG A 143 2.97 -10.09 4.14
CA ARG A 143 4.28 -9.61 4.62
C ARG A 143 4.58 -8.17 4.22
N ILE A 144 4.13 -7.71 3.05
CA ILE A 144 4.62 -6.47 2.43
C ILE A 144 3.48 -5.50 2.09
N MET A 145 2.61 -5.86 1.15
CA MET A 145 1.65 -4.92 0.54
C MET A 145 0.48 -4.54 1.45
N GLY A 146 0.07 -5.43 2.35
CA GLY A 146 -0.91 -5.11 3.39
C GLY A 146 -0.31 -4.19 4.46
N PRO A 147 0.81 -4.57 5.11
CA PRO A 147 1.45 -3.76 6.14
C PRO A 147 1.91 -2.36 5.69
N ASN A 148 2.37 -2.20 4.44
CA ASN A 148 2.80 -0.90 3.92
C ASN A 148 1.62 -0.02 3.43
N GLY A 149 0.40 -0.59 3.34
CA GLY A 149 -0.82 0.10 2.93
C GLY A 149 -1.07 0.18 1.41
N GLU A 150 -0.19 -0.41 0.59
CA GLU A 150 -0.31 -0.42 -0.88
C GLU A 150 -1.49 -1.28 -1.37
N ALA A 151 -1.76 -2.39 -0.68
CA ALA A 151 -2.97 -3.17 -0.80
C ALA A 151 -3.95 -2.85 0.34
N GLN A 152 -5.03 -2.14 0.03
CA GLN A 152 -6.00 -1.71 1.05
C GLN A 152 -6.99 -2.83 1.41
N TYR A 153 -7.18 -3.81 0.53
CA TYR A 153 -8.09 -4.92 0.76
C TYR A 153 -7.45 -6.27 0.46
N TYR A 154 -7.80 -7.24 1.28
CA TYR A 154 -7.52 -8.66 1.05
C TYR A 154 -8.77 -9.37 0.55
N ALA A 155 -8.61 -10.30 -0.39
CA ALA A 155 -9.67 -11.20 -0.83
C ALA A 155 -9.10 -12.60 -1.08
N GLY A 156 -9.82 -13.65 -0.65
CA GLY A 156 -9.31 -15.02 -0.76
C GLY A 156 -9.19 -15.57 -2.18
N ASP A 157 -9.92 -14.99 -3.15
CA ASP A 157 -9.89 -15.37 -4.56
C ASP A 157 -10.35 -14.21 -5.45
N LEU A 158 -10.22 -14.36 -6.77
CA LEU A 158 -10.59 -13.34 -7.75
C LEU A 158 -12.09 -12.97 -7.68
N ALA A 159 -12.98 -13.95 -7.46
CA ALA A 159 -14.41 -13.69 -7.36
C ALA A 159 -14.74 -12.89 -6.09
N ALA A 160 -14.06 -13.18 -4.98
CA ALA A 160 -14.12 -12.42 -3.74
C ALA A 160 -13.56 -11.02 -3.94
N ALA A 161 -12.48 -10.84 -4.70
CA ALA A 161 -11.91 -9.54 -4.98
C ALA A 161 -12.88 -8.64 -5.76
N VAL A 162 -13.55 -9.19 -6.79
CA VAL A 162 -14.60 -8.48 -7.53
C VAL A 162 -15.77 -8.10 -6.62
N ARG A 163 -16.18 -8.99 -5.70
CA ARG A 163 -17.22 -8.67 -4.71
C ARG A 163 -16.79 -7.56 -3.75
N THR A 164 -15.57 -7.60 -3.25
CA THR A 164 -14.99 -6.56 -2.39
C THR A 164 -14.97 -5.21 -3.10
N LEU A 165 -14.56 -5.18 -4.37
CA LEU A 165 -14.57 -3.95 -5.15
C LEU A 165 -15.99 -3.45 -5.44
N ALA A 166 -16.93 -4.35 -5.72
CA ALA A 166 -18.35 -3.98 -5.85
C ALA A 166 -18.92 -3.38 -4.56
N GLU A 167 -18.54 -3.91 -3.40
CA GLU A 167 -18.90 -3.35 -2.09
C GLU A 167 -18.23 -1.99 -1.85
N HIS A 168 -16.95 -1.84 -2.24
CA HIS A 168 -16.26 -0.55 -2.20
C HIS A 168 -17.02 0.52 -3.00
N TYR A 169 -17.47 0.20 -4.21
CA TYR A 169 -18.29 1.12 -5.00
C TYR A 169 -19.61 1.51 -4.30
N ARG A 170 -20.23 0.64 -3.50
CA ARG A 170 -21.47 0.99 -2.78
C ARG A 170 -21.25 2.13 -1.78
N TYR A 171 -20.05 2.22 -1.20
CA TYR A 171 -19.71 3.26 -0.23
C TYR A 171 -18.94 4.43 -0.83
N ALA A 172 -18.18 4.23 -1.90
CA ALA A 172 -17.33 5.27 -2.48
C ALA A 172 -17.98 5.99 -3.66
N TYR A 173 -18.91 5.34 -4.36
CA TYR A 173 -19.42 5.85 -5.63
C TYR A 173 -20.67 6.70 -5.44
N VAL A 174 -20.58 7.92 -5.97
CA VAL A 174 -21.65 8.91 -5.87
C VAL A 174 -21.96 9.44 -7.26
N VAL A 175 -23.02 8.94 -7.88
CA VAL A 175 -23.56 9.56 -9.11
C VAL A 175 -24.59 10.60 -8.71
N GLY A 176 -24.31 11.87 -8.99
CA GLY A 176 -25.29 12.96 -8.85
C GLY A 176 -25.76 13.26 -7.42
N ARG A 177 -25.04 12.81 -6.39
CA ARG A 177 -25.29 13.15 -4.98
C ARG A 177 -24.04 13.76 -4.36
N THR A 178 -24.19 14.49 -3.28
CA THR A 178 -23.06 15.08 -2.53
C THR A 178 -22.39 14.05 -1.62
N GLN A 179 -23.06 12.93 -1.34
CA GLN A 179 -22.58 11.83 -0.50
C GLN A 179 -23.12 10.48 -1.00
N PRO A 180 -22.42 9.36 -0.72
CA PRO A 180 -22.90 8.00 -0.98
C PRO A 180 -24.28 7.78 -0.35
N SER A 181 -25.12 6.94 -0.96
CA SER A 181 -26.35 6.54 -0.30
C SER A 181 -26.00 5.85 1.01
N MET A 182 -26.44 6.41 2.14
CA MET A 182 -26.40 5.71 3.42
C MET A 182 -26.99 4.31 3.20
N ALA A 183 -26.16 3.28 3.29
CA ALA A 183 -26.66 1.92 3.36
C ALA A 183 -27.65 1.90 4.53
N THR A 184 -28.88 1.47 4.29
CA THR A 184 -29.92 1.37 5.32
C THR A 184 -29.47 0.31 6.32
N GLY A 185 -28.66 0.72 7.30
CA GLY A 185 -28.04 -0.19 8.24
C GLY A 185 -29.09 -0.79 9.17
N LEU A 186 -28.92 -2.06 9.52
CA LEU A 186 -29.66 -2.80 10.55
C LEU A 186 -29.58 -2.18 11.96
N ARG A 187 -28.86 -1.06 12.14
CA ARG A 187 -28.73 -0.35 13.40
C ARG A 187 -29.60 0.92 13.40
N PRO A 188 -30.60 1.00 14.29
CA PRO A 188 -31.32 2.24 14.52
C PRO A 188 -30.37 3.33 14.96
N TRP A 189 -30.49 4.51 14.33
CA TRP A 189 -29.71 5.71 14.63
C TRP A 189 -29.80 6.15 16.11
N ALA A 190 -30.85 5.72 16.82
CA ALA A 190 -31.16 6.11 18.19
C ALA A 190 -30.64 5.15 19.28
N ARG A 191 -29.72 4.23 18.98
CA ARG A 191 -29.19 3.30 20.01
C ARG A 191 -27.94 3.88 20.68
N SER A 192 -27.98 4.04 22.01
CA SER A 192 -26.80 4.45 22.78
C SER A 192 -25.68 3.42 22.68
N SER A 193 -24.43 3.89 22.67
CA SER A 193 -23.23 3.04 22.56
C SER A 193 -23.08 2.12 23.77
N THR A 194 -23.65 0.91 23.72
CA THR A 194 -23.41 -0.14 24.72
C THR A 194 -22.09 -0.84 24.42
N MET A 195 -20.97 -0.11 24.50
CA MET A 195 -19.67 -0.76 24.68
C MET A 195 -19.60 -1.14 26.16
N PRO A 196 -19.55 -2.44 26.53
CA PRO A 196 -19.33 -2.80 27.91
C PRO A 196 -18.01 -2.17 28.35
N ARG A 197 -18.08 -1.22 29.28
CA ARG A 197 -16.87 -0.74 29.97
C ARG A 197 -16.37 -1.93 30.76
N THR A 198 -15.42 -2.68 30.22
CA THR A 198 -14.55 -3.53 31.02
C THR A 198 -13.93 -2.63 32.07
N ARG A 199 -14.49 -2.64 33.29
CA ARG A 199 -13.77 -2.17 34.46
C ARG A 199 -12.54 -3.06 34.54
N VAL A 200 -11.38 -2.52 34.16
CA VAL A 200 -10.11 -3.06 34.61
C VAL A 200 -10.20 -3.05 36.13
N ALA A 201 -10.44 -4.21 36.73
CA ALA A 201 -10.40 -4.36 38.16
C ALA A 201 -8.97 -4.00 38.57
N SER A 202 -8.79 -2.82 39.16
CA SER A 202 -7.58 -2.51 39.89
C SER A 202 -7.48 -3.53 41.02
N GLY A 203 -6.70 -4.58 40.81
CA GLY A 203 -6.47 -5.63 41.79
C GLY A 203 -5.80 -5.06 43.02
N ARG A 204 -6.60 -4.59 43.99
CA ARG A 204 -6.18 -4.54 45.39
C ARG A 204 -6.40 -5.94 45.94
N SER A 205 -5.31 -6.69 46.03
CA SER A 205 -5.25 -7.97 46.73
C SER A 205 -5.70 -7.76 48.20
N PRO A 206 -6.70 -8.49 48.72
CA PRO A 206 -7.00 -8.45 50.14
C PRO A 206 -6.08 -9.45 50.85
N CYS A 207 -4.96 -8.96 51.40
CA CYS A 207 -4.26 -9.70 52.45
C CYS A 207 -5.22 -9.85 53.64
N GLY A 208 -5.60 -11.09 53.94
CA GLY A 208 -6.40 -11.44 55.11
C GLY A 208 -5.66 -11.17 56.43
N PRO A 209 -6.39 -11.11 57.56
CA PRO A 209 -5.85 -10.67 58.84
C PRO A 209 -5.09 -11.80 59.54
N SER A 210 -3.87 -12.08 59.09
CA SER A 210 -2.97 -13.00 59.81
C SER A 210 -1.49 -12.73 59.54
N CYS A 211 -1.05 -11.48 59.67
CA CYS A 211 0.38 -11.20 59.90
C CYS A 211 0.51 -10.23 61.06
N ARG A 212 0.67 -10.80 62.25
CA ARG A 212 1.06 -10.08 63.46
C ARG A 212 2.40 -9.38 63.23
N ARG A 213 2.43 -8.12 63.68
CA ARG A 213 3.63 -7.30 63.85
C ARG A 213 4.67 -8.04 64.70
N SER A 214 5.87 -8.23 64.18
CA SER A 214 7.10 -8.21 64.97
C SER A 214 7.85 -6.94 64.62
N SER A 215 7.86 -6.01 65.58
CA SER A 215 8.58 -4.76 65.50
C SER A 215 10.04 -4.97 65.88
N THR A 216 10.96 -4.69 64.97
CA THR A 216 12.32 -4.27 65.32
C THR A 216 12.62 -2.95 64.60
N ARG A 217 12.74 -1.88 65.40
CA ARG A 217 13.22 -0.56 65.00
C ARG A 217 14.68 -0.68 64.57
N THR A 218 15.03 -0.17 63.40
CA THR A 218 16.34 0.44 63.21
C THR A 218 16.22 1.63 62.27
N ALA A 219 16.80 2.74 62.69
CA ALA A 219 16.63 4.08 62.14
C ALA A 219 17.31 4.27 60.78
N ALA A 220 16.72 5.11 59.93
CA ALA A 220 17.40 5.68 58.77
C ALA A 220 17.29 7.21 58.84
N THR A 221 18.45 7.83 59.08
CA THR A 221 18.72 9.25 58.96
C THR A 221 18.84 9.69 57.50
N SER A 222 18.49 10.94 57.28
CA SER A 222 18.44 11.74 56.05
C SER A 222 19.76 11.99 55.31
N SER A 223 19.69 12.14 53.98
CA SER A 223 20.28 13.20 53.11
C SER A 223 20.14 12.74 51.64
N ALA A 224 19.46 13.43 50.71
CA ALA A 224 19.63 14.78 50.14
C ALA A 224 20.96 14.95 49.37
N GLY A 225 20.88 15.03 48.03
CA GLY A 225 21.99 15.40 47.14
C GLY A 225 21.63 15.29 45.65
N ALA A 226 21.58 16.42 44.95
CA ALA A 226 20.99 16.63 43.62
C ALA A 226 22.03 16.52 42.45
N PRO A 227 21.88 17.21 41.28
CA PRO A 227 21.47 16.63 40.00
C PRO A 227 22.55 16.71 38.88
N GLY A 228 22.30 16.01 37.75
CA GLY A 228 23.19 15.93 36.60
C GLY A 228 23.19 17.19 35.69
N PRO A 229 24.30 17.46 34.95
CA PRO A 229 24.43 18.70 34.19
C PRO A 229 24.02 18.60 32.71
N ALA A 230 23.76 19.79 32.17
CA ALA A 230 23.12 20.12 30.93
C ALA A 230 24.00 20.12 29.67
N ARG A 231 23.29 20.04 28.53
CA ARG A 231 23.59 20.52 27.16
C ARG A 231 24.80 21.47 27.01
N ARG A 232 25.62 21.18 25.99
CA ARG A 232 26.43 22.20 25.28
C ARG A 232 26.22 22.11 23.76
N ARG A 233 25.83 23.25 23.17
CA ARG A 233 25.96 23.59 21.75
C ARG A 233 27.43 23.83 21.43
N ARG A 234 27.90 23.44 20.24
CA ARG A 234 28.98 24.12 19.50
C ARG A 234 28.72 24.05 17.99
N SER A 235 29.00 25.16 17.34
CA SER A 235 28.90 25.46 15.92
C SER A 235 30.29 25.45 15.25
N CYS A 236 30.25 25.48 13.91
CA CYS A 236 31.28 25.94 12.96
C CYS A 236 32.29 24.93 12.39
N GLY A 237 32.44 24.96 11.05
CA GLY A 237 33.59 24.40 10.33
C GLY A 237 33.28 23.88 8.91
N MET A 238 33.13 24.78 7.94
CA MET A 238 33.21 24.46 6.51
C MET A 238 34.62 23.97 6.15
N HIS A 239 34.73 22.91 5.34
CA HIS A 239 35.89 22.72 4.46
C HIS A 239 35.46 22.13 3.11
N THR A 240 35.53 22.98 2.09
CA THR A 240 35.61 22.65 0.67
C THR A 240 37.03 22.23 0.31
N SER A 241 37.19 21.15 -0.46
CA SER A 241 38.34 21.01 -1.36
C SER A 241 37.94 20.28 -2.63
N ALA A 242 38.16 20.97 -3.74
CA ALA A 242 38.09 20.47 -5.11
C ALA A 242 39.36 19.65 -5.43
N GLY A 243 39.23 18.67 -6.33
CA GLY A 243 40.35 17.86 -6.81
C GLY A 243 39.99 17.11 -8.09
N PHE A 244 40.15 17.83 -9.21
CA PHE A 244 40.06 17.38 -10.60
C PHE A 244 41.19 16.39 -10.93
N ARG A 245 40.91 15.31 -11.67
CA ARG A 245 41.72 14.83 -12.83
C ARG A 245 41.11 13.60 -13.49
N SER A 246 40.90 13.76 -14.79
CA SER A 246 40.67 12.77 -15.83
C SER A 246 41.93 11.95 -16.14
N ALA A 247 41.70 10.70 -16.52
CA ALA A 247 42.45 9.94 -17.52
C ALA A 247 41.45 8.98 -18.20
#